data_AF-A0A376UDV2-F1
#
_entry.id   AF-A0A376UDV2-F1
#
_cell.length_a   1.000
_cell.length_b   1.000
_cell.length_c   1.000
_cell.angle_alpha   90.00
_cell.angle_beta   90.00
_cell.angle_gamma   90.00
#
_symmetry.space_group_name_H-M   'P 1'
#
loop_
_entity.id
_entity.type
_entity.pdbx_description
1 polymer ?
#
loop_
_entity_poly.entity_id
_entity_poly.type
_entity_poly.pdbx_seq_one_letter_code
_entity_poly.pdbx_strand_id
1 'polypeptide(L)'
;MTPDIILQRTGIDVRAVEQGDDAWHKLRLGVITASEVHNVIAKPRSGKKWPDMKMSYFHTLLAEVCTGVAPEVNAKHWVGKTVRERRQSPCFEFTSGVNVTGIPDHLSRRKYAHRLLSRWFMQ
;
A
#
# COMPACT_ATOMS: atom_id res chain seq x y z
N MET A 1 15.12 -2.75 -7.52
CA MET A 1 14.04 -3.77 -7.48
C MET A 1 13.52 -3.89 -8.89
N THR A 2 13.63 -5.07 -9.51
CA THR A 2 13.13 -5.34 -10.87
C THR A 2 11.86 -6.20 -10.79
N PRO A 3 10.99 -6.15 -11.82
CA PRO A 3 9.80 -7.01 -11.91
C PRO A 3 10.13 -8.50 -11.77
N ASP A 4 11.30 -8.93 -12.27
CA ASP A 4 11.73 -10.33 -12.26
C ASP A 4 11.94 -10.87 -10.84
N ILE A 5 12.43 -10.04 -9.91
CA ILE A 5 12.60 -10.42 -8.50
C ILE A 5 11.24 -10.65 -7.83
N ILE A 6 10.21 -9.89 -8.24
CA ILE A 6 8.86 -10.05 -7.70
C ILE A 6 8.24 -11.32 -8.26
N LEU A 7 8.35 -11.54 -9.58
CA LEU A 7 7.91 -12.76 -10.22
C LEU A 7 8.54 -14.01 -9.59
N GLN A 8 9.84 -13.98 -9.29
CA GLN A 8 10.54 -15.08 -8.62
C GLN A 8 10.06 -15.33 -7.18
N ARG A 9 9.70 -14.29 -6.44
CA ARG A 9 9.32 -14.40 -5.02
C ARG A 9 7.84 -14.68 -4.79
N THR A 10 6.97 -14.18 -5.67
CA THR A 10 5.52 -14.26 -5.47
C THR A 10 4.81 -15.02 -6.58
N GLY A 11 5.49 -15.35 -7.69
CA GLY A 11 4.86 -15.97 -8.86
C GLY A 11 3.92 -15.05 -9.63
N ILE A 12 3.92 -13.74 -9.33
CA ILE A 12 2.99 -12.77 -9.92
C ILE A 12 3.78 -11.86 -10.86
N ASP A 13 3.37 -11.79 -12.12
CA ASP A 13 3.89 -10.79 -13.06
C ASP A 13 3.21 -9.45 -12.80
N VAL A 14 3.98 -8.51 -12.27
CA VAL A 14 3.47 -7.21 -11.84
C VAL A 14 3.17 -6.26 -12.99
N ARG A 15 3.55 -6.59 -14.22
CA ARG A 15 3.20 -5.80 -15.41
C ARG A 15 1.73 -5.95 -15.79
N ALA A 16 1.11 -7.07 -15.42
CA ALA A 16 -0.28 -7.40 -15.72
C ALA A 16 -1.24 -7.12 -14.55
N VAL A 17 -0.74 -6.58 -13.43
CA VAL A 17 -1.55 -6.35 -12.23
C VAL A 17 -2.19 -4.97 -12.26
N GLU A 18 -3.52 -4.91 -12.21
CA GLU A 18 -4.27 -3.68 -12.07
C GLU A 18 -4.64 -3.40 -10.60
N GLN A 19 -4.92 -2.14 -10.29
CA GLN A 19 -5.33 -1.75 -8.95
C GLN A 19 -6.72 -2.32 -8.62
N GLY A 20 -6.79 -3.11 -7.56
CA GLY A 20 -8.03 -3.76 -7.10
C GLY A 20 -8.11 -5.25 -7.46
N ASP A 21 -7.17 -5.78 -8.23
CA ASP A 21 -7.11 -7.22 -8.52
C ASP A 21 -6.72 -8.05 -7.28
N ASP A 22 -7.08 -9.33 -7.27
CA ASP A 22 -6.65 -10.26 -6.22
C ASP A 22 -5.13 -10.36 -6.11
N ALA A 23 -4.43 -10.32 -7.25
CA ALA A 23 -2.97 -10.29 -7.30
C ALA A 23 -2.40 -9.00 -6.69
N TRP A 24 -3.11 -7.87 -6.85
CA TRP A 24 -2.76 -6.60 -6.23
C TRP A 24 -2.89 -6.67 -4.71
N HIS A 25 -3.97 -7.29 -4.20
CA HIS A 25 -4.13 -7.52 -2.77
C HIS A 25 -3.03 -8.43 -2.20
N LYS A 26 -2.72 -9.54 -2.88
CA LYS A 26 -1.65 -10.47 -2.47
C LYS A 26 -0.28 -9.83 -2.38
N LEU A 27 0.07 -8.93 -3.32
CA LEU A 27 1.34 -8.21 -3.30
C LEU A 27 1.47 -7.22 -2.12
N ARG A 28 0.35 -6.88 -1.47
CA ARG A 28 0.29 -5.89 -0.38
C ARG A 28 0.22 -6.51 1.00
N LEU A 29 0.00 -7.83 1.10
CA LEU A 29 -0.06 -8.55 2.37
C LEU A 29 1.24 -8.34 3.17
N GLY A 30 1.12 -7.80 4.39
CA GLY A 30 2.26 -7.58 5.27
C GLY A 30 3.21 -6.46 4.81
N VAL A 31 2.85 -5.70 3.76
CA VAL A 31 3.64 -4.59 3.26
C VAL A 31 3.12 -3.28 3.84
N ILE A 32 4.01 -2.45 4.37
CA ILE A 32 3.65 -1.10 4.82
C ILE A 32 3.19 -0.27 3.60
N THR A 33 1.93 0.13 3.59
CA THR A 33 1.33 0.88 2.49
C THR A 33 1.36 2.38 2.76
N ALA A 34 1.36 3.20 1.69
CA ALA A 34 1.40 4.65 1.83
C ALA A 34 0.16 5.23 2.54
N SER A 35 -1.01 4.57 2.42
CA SER A 35 -2.22 4.99 3.13
C SER A 35 -2.11 4.78 4.63
N GLU A 36 -1.44 3.72 5.08
CA GLU A 36 -1.34 3.34 6.50
C GLU A 36 -0.03 3.81 7.16
N VAL A 37 0.89 4.43 6.41
CA VAL A 37 2.19 4.90 6.93
C VAL A 37 2.03 5.91 8.06
N HIS A 38 0.92 6.64 8.11
CA HIS A 38 0.62 7.58 9.18
C HIS A 38 0.58 6.90 10.57
N ASN A 39 0.16 5.62 10.64
CA ASN A 39 0.20 4.82 11.87
C ASN A 39 1.63 4.48 12.30
N VAL A 40 2.51 4.24 11.33
CA VAL A 40 3.92 3.86 11.53
C VAL A 40 4.75 5.02 12.09
N ILE A 41 4.48 6.24 11.62
CA ILE A 41 5.17 7.48 12.02
C ILE A 41 4.52 8.18 13.22
N ALA A 42 3.40 7.65 13.73
CA ALA A 42 2.69 8.22 14.87
C ALA A 42 3.63 8.33 16.09
N LYS A 43 3.66 9.52 16.69
CA LYS A 43 4.48 9.81 17.88
C LYS A 43 3.63 9.69 19.14
N PRO A 44 4.18 9.18 20.25
CA PRO A 44 3.48 9.21 21.52
C PRO A 44 3.33 10.64 22.03
N ARG A 45 2.27 10.89 22.80
CA ARG A 45 2.02 12.18 23.46
C ARG A 45 3.04 12.45 24.58
N SER A 46 3.53 11.40 25.23
CA SER A 46 4.58 11.46 26.25
C SER A 46 5.30 10.11 26.35
N GLY A 47 6.58 10.14 26.70
CA GLY A 47 7.44 8.95 26.84
C GLY A 47 7.89 8.33 25.51
N LYS A 48 8.45 7.10 25.60
CA LYS A 48 9.01 6.34 24.45
C LYS A 48 8.11 5.17 24.00
N LYS A 49 7.01 4.91 24.71
CA LYS A 49 6.11 3.79 24.38
C LYS A 49 5.44 4.05 23.03
N TRP A 50 5.26 3.00 22.23
CA TRP A 50 4.52 3.11 20.97
C TRP A 50 3.04 3.39 21.23
N PRO A 51 2.41 4.29 20.44
CA PRO A 51 0.99 4.57 20.57
C PRO A 51 0.14 3.37 20.13
N ASP A 52 -1.08 3.26 20.66
CA ASP A 52 -1.95 2.09 20.43
C ASP A 52 -2.27 1.89 18.95
N MET A 53 -2.41 2.96 18.17
CA MET A 53 -2.61 2.89 16.71
C MET A 53 -1.44 2.20 16.00
N LYS A 54 -0.21 2.47 16.44
CA LYS A 54 1.00 1.86 15.87
C LYS A 54 1.08 0.38 16.21
N MET A 55 0.71 0.00 17.44
CA MET A 55 0.63 -1.39 17.86
C MET A 55 -0.48 -2.15 17.14
N SER A 56 -1.66 -1.55 17.00
CA SER A 56 -2.79 -2.14 16.25
C SER A 56 -2.39 -2.42 14.80
N TYR A 57 -1.79 -1.44 14.10
CA TYR A 57 -1.32 -1.64 12.73
C TYR A 57 -0.21 -2.70 12.63
N PHE A 58 0.68 -2.78 13.63
CA PHE A 58 1.69 -3.83 13.69
C PHE A 58 1.07 -5.24 13.79
N HIS A 59 0.08 -5.42 14.65
CA HIS A 59 -0.63 -6.70 14.76
C HIS A 59 -1.41 -7.04 13.51
N THR A 60 -2.01 -6.05 12.83
CA THR A 60 -2.66 -6.26 11.53
C THR A 60 -1.68 -6.76 10.48
N LEU A 61 -0.50 -6.14 10.35
CA LEU A 61 0.53 -6.59 9.42
C LEU A 61 1.03 -8.00 9.72
N LEU A 62 1.23 -8.32 11.00
CA LEU A 62 1.61 -9.69 11.40
C LEU A 62 0.51 -10.70 11.10
N ALA A 63 -0.75 -10.34 11.36
CA ALA A 63 -1.89 -11.19 11.02
C ALA A 63 -1.93 -11.46 9.51
N GLU A 64 -1.79 -10.43 8.66
CA GLU A 64 -1.78 -10.59 7.20
C GLU A 64 -0.67 -11.53 6.71
N VAL A 65 0.53 -11.46 7.32
CA VAL A 65 1.65 -12.36 6.98
C VAL A 65 1.35 -13.80 7.40
N CYS A 66 0.77 -13.99 8.60
CA CYS A 66 0.50 -15.33 9.14
C CYS A 66 -0.72 -15.99 8.49
N THR A 67 -1.76 -15.23 8.15
CA THR A 67 -3.00 -15.77 7.57
C THR A 67 -2.98 -15.78 6.05
N GLY A 68 -2.16 -14.94 5.41
CA GLY A 68 -2.17 -14.74 3.97
C GLY A 68 -3.45 -14.09 3.45
N VAL A 69 -4.27 -13.51 4.34
CA VAL A 69 -5.56 -12.89 4.00
C VAL A 69 -5.65 -11.52 4.67
N ALA A 70 -5.92 -10.49 3.88
CA ALA A 70 -6.28 -9.16 4.37
C ALA A 70 -7.80 -8.96 4.27
N PRO A 71 -8.50 -8.68 5.38
CA PRO A 71 -9.93 -8.41 5.33
C PRO A 71 -10.18 -7.08 4.60
N GLU A 72 -11.14 -7.08 3.68
CA GLU A 72 -11.53 -5.85 2.98
C GLU A 72 -12.33 -4.95 3.91
N VAL A 73 -11.73 -3.85 4.32
CA VAL A 73 -12.40 -2.82 5.11
C VAL A 73 -13.08 -1.81 4.20
N ASN A 74 -14.40 -1.63 4.38
CA ASN A 74 -15.22 -0.60 3.73
C ASN A 74 -15.44 -0.76 2.21
N ALA A 75 -15.87 -1.94 1.77
CA ALA A 75 -16.13 -2.28 0.36
C ALA A 75 -17.01 -1.24 -0.40
N LYS A 76 -18.04 -0.69 0.25
CA LYS A 76 -18.94 0.31 -0.37
C LYS A 76 -18.19 1.59 -0.77
N HIS A 77 -17.27 2.06 0.07
CA HIS A 77 -16.46 3.24 -0.22
C HIS A 77 -15.47 2.99 -1.35
N TRP A 78 -14.90 1.78 -1.41
CA TRP A 78 -13.97 1.39 -2.48
C TRP A 78 -14.65 1.33 -3.83
N VAL A 79 -15.80 0.66 -3.95
CA VAL A 79 -16.58 0.62 -5.20
C VAL A 79 -16.91 2.04 -5.68
N GLY A 80 -17.34 2.91 -4.76
CA GLY A 80 -17.62 4.31 -5.06
C GLY A 80 -16.37 5.14 -5.46
N LYS A 81 -15.18 4.76 -5.03
CA LYS A 81 -13.91 5.38 -5.43
C LYS A 81 -13.47 4.90 -6.82
N THR A 82 -13.51 3.59 -7.09
CA THR A 82 -13.13 3.01 -8.38
C THR A 82 -13.94 3.60 -9.54
N VAL A 83 -15.25 3.77 -9.35
CA VAL A 83 -16.13 4.40 -10.35
C VAL A 83 -15.78 5.88 -10.58
N ARG A 84 -15.40 6.61 -9.53
CA ARG A 84 -15.02 8.03 -9.61
C ARG A 84 -13.64 8.22 -10.23
N GLU A 85 -12.68 7.36 -9.90
CA GLU A 85 -11.30 7.43 -10.40
C GLU A 85 -11.23 7.35 -11.93
N ARG A 86 -12.05 6.47 -12.53
CA ARG A 86 -12.20 6.38 -14.00
C ARG A 86 -12.69 7.67 -14.65
N ARG A 87 -13.47 8.49 -13.93
CA ARG A 87 -13.98 9.78 -14.42
C ARG A 87 -13.09 10.97 -14.05
N GLN A 88 -12.28 10.84 -12.99
CA GLN A 88 -11.40 11.89 -12.50
C GLN A 88 -10.15 12.05 -13.35
N SER A 89 -9.56 10.97 -13.84
CA SER A 89 -8.34 11.04 -14.66
C SER A 89 -8.55 11.87 -15.94
N PRO A 90 -9.59 11.63 -16.76
CA PRO A 90 -9.85 12.45 -17.96
C PRO A 90 -10.17 13.91 -17.62
N CYS A 91 -10.87 14.16 -16.51
CA CYS A 91 -11.17 15.53 -16.05
C CYS A 91 -9.90 16.26 -15.60
N PHE A 92 -8.96 15.55 -14.97
CA PHE A 92 -7.67 16.10 -14.57
C PHE A 92 -6.77 16.37 -15.78
N GLU A 93 -6.68 15.46 -16.74
CA GLU A 93 -5.94 15.67 -17.99
C GLU A 93 -6.46 16.89 -18.75
N PHE A 94 -7.79 17.03 -18.82
CA PHE A 94 -8.45 18.17 -19.45
C PHE A 94 -8.15 19.50 -18.75
N THR A 95 -8.17 19.53 -17.42
CA THR A 95 -7.97 20.79 -16.65
C THR A 95 -6.50 21.18 -16.51
N SER A 96 -5.60 20.21 -16.38
CA SER A 96 -4.17 20.46 -16.16
C SER A 96 -3.34 20.48 -17.44
N GLY A 97 -3.84 19.89 -18.52
CA GLY A 97 -3.08 19.70 -19.76
C GLY A 97 -1.93 18.69 -19.64
N VAL A 98 -1.91 17.89 -18.57
CA VAL A 98 -0.86 16.88 -18.30
C VAL A 98 -1.43 15.48 -18.53
N ASN A 99 -0.75 14.64 -19.31
CA ASN A 99 -1.14 13.25 -19.51
C ASN A 99 -0.89 12.41 -18.25
N VAL A 100 -1.87 11.59 -17.87
CA VAL A 100 -1.80 10.66 -16.74
C VAL A 100 -1.58 9.25 -17.29
N THR A 101 -0.54 8.58 -16.78
CA THR A 101 -0.29 7.17 -17.11
C THR A 101 -0.46 6.32 -15.85
N GLY A 102 -1.21 5.23 -15.98
CA GLY A 102 -1.38 4.25 -14.91
C GLY A 102 -0.07 3.50 -14.67
N ILE A 103 0.38 3.47 -13.42
CA ILE A 103 1.59 2.74 -13.03
C ILE A 103 1.20 1.64 -12.02
N PRO A 104 1.62 0.38 -12.23
CA PRO A 104 1.36 -0.68 -11.27
C PRO A 104 2.06 -0.42 -9.92
N ASP A 105 1.38 -0.79 -8.83
CA ASP A 105 1.57 -0.29 -7.46
C ASP A 105 2.99 -0.41 -6.88
N HIS A 106 3.81 -1.32 -7.39
CA HIS A 106 5.13 -1.64 -6.85
C HIS A 106 6.27 -0.71 -7.29
N LEU A 107 6.15 -0.01 -8.43
CA LEU A 107 7.25 0.80 -8.98
C LEU A 107 7.54 2.06 -8.15
N SER A 108 6.53 2.61 -7.48
CA SER A 108 6.68 3.82 -6.65
C SER A 108 7.02 3.51 -5.17
N ARG A 109 6.62 2.34 -4.65
CA ARG A 109 6.47 2.16 -3.19
C ARG A 109 7.67 1.57 -2.43
N ARG A 110 8.53 0.74 -3.05
CA ARG A 110 9.64 0.09 -2.33
C ARG A 110 10.90 0.96 -2.12
N LYS A 111 11.07 2.07 -2.86
CA LYS A 111 12.18 3.02 -2.61
C LYS A 111 12.05 3.69 -1.23
N TYR A 112 10.82 3.88 -0.73
CA TYR A 112 10.54 4.55 0.55
C TYR A 112 10.40 3.57 1.72
N ALA A 113 9.86 2.37 1.50
CA ALA A 113 9.61 1.38 2.55
C ALA A 113 10.89 0.90 3.25
N HIS A 114 11.99 0.66 2.51
CA HIS A 114 13.26 0.23 3.12
C HIS A 114 13.82 1.27 4.10
N ARG A 115 13.75 2.56 3.73
CA ARG A 115 14.26 3.66 4.56
C ARG A 115 13.42 3.87 5.83
N LEU A 116 12.13 3.55 5.78
CA LEU A 116 11.22 3.62 6.93
C LEU A 116 11.39 2.41 7.87
N LEU A 117 11.54 1.19 7.33
CA LEU A 117 11.75 -0.02 8.12
C LEU A 117 13.06 0.02 8.92
N SER A 118 14.16 0.51 8.33
CA SER A 118 15.44 0.69 9.05
C SER A 118 15.30 1.64 10.24
N ARG A 119 14.48 2.70 10.12
CA ARG A 119 14.16 3.63 11.21
C ARG A 119 13.22 3.05 12.25
N TRP A 120 12.47 2.01 11.89
CA TRP A 120 11.48 1.36 12.74
C TRP A 120 12.11 0.36 13.71
N PHE A 121 13.14 -0.38 13.25
CA PHE A 121 13.87 -1.33 14.06
C PHE A 121 15.02 -0.71 14.89
N MET A 122 15.39 0.56 14.65
CA MET A 122 16.48 1.25 15.35
C MET A 122 16.03 2.19 16.49
N GLN A 123 14.74 2.24 16.84
CA GLN A 123 14.22 3.07 17.96
C GLN A 123 13.89 2.21 19.18
#